data_AF-A0A4Q5YTH3-F1
#
_entry.id   AF-A0A4Q5YTH3-F1
#
_cell.length_a   1.000
_cell.length_b   1.000
_cell.length_c   1.000
_cell.angle_alpha   90.00
_cell.angle_beta   90.00
_cell.angle_gamma   90.00
#
_symmetry.space_group_name_H-M   'P 1'
#
loop_
_entity.id
_entity.type
_entity.pdbx_description
1 polymer ?
#
loop_
_entity_poly.entity_id
_entity_poly.type
_entity_poly.pdbx_seq_one_letter_code
_entity_poly.pdbx_strand_id
1 'polypeptide(L)'
;MKFLLHIKPKDVKKVSLIIATLFVLQASAQQGFVERRQHQFFLDGKPYYYIGTNYWYGSVLGLEKDKSRGIERLRKELDFLNAQGIKNLRVMAGAEGAGLIQGVERVGPPVQTEKGKFDAQVLNGLDILLEEMKKRNMKAIVFFSNNWEWSGGFLQYLRWNNVIDEKSFRDKSTWDKLRDDVSKFYTCEPCKEDYLKQVDYILSRKN
;
A
#
# COMPACT_ATOMS: atom_id res chain seq x y z
N MET A 1 -43.74 30.27 -32.80
CA MET A 1 -43.98 31.05 -31.56
C MET A 1 -42.63 31.21 -30.84
N LYS A 2 -41.97 32.37 -31.00
CA LYS A 2 -40.68 32.67 -30.35
C LYS A 2 -40.96 33.15 -28.92
N PHE A 3 -40.58 32.37 -27.91
CA PHE A 3 -40.53 32.87 -26.53
C PHE A 3 -39.25 33.70 -26.36
N LEU A 4 -39.38 35.02 -26.48
CA LEU A 4 -38.35 35.98 -26.10
C LEU A 4 -38.43 36.19 -24.59
N LEU A 5 -37.49 35.60 -23.86
CA LEU A 5 -37.26 35.90 -22.45
C LEU A 5 -36.82 37.36 -22.32
N HIS A 6 -37.73 38.21 -21.84
CA HIS A 6 -37.47 39.63 -21.60
C HIS A 6 -36.78 39.79 -20.23
N ILE A 7 -35.45 39.74 -20.22
CA ILE A 7 -34.65 39.97 -19.01
C ILE A 7 -34.41 41.46 -18.85
N LYS A 8 -34.80 42.04 -17.71
CA LYS A 8 -34.63 43.47 -17.45
C LYS A 8 -33.14 43.80 -17.21
N PRO A 9 -32.64 44.97 -17.66
CA PRO A 9 -31.22 45.34 -17.55
C PRO A 9 -30.68 45.44 -16.11
N LYS A 10 -31.56 45.61 -15.11
CA LYS A 10 -31.18 45.58 -13.68
C LYS A 10 -30.91 44.16 -13.15
N ASP A 11 -31.37 43.14 -13.85
CA ASP A 11 -31.18 41.73 -13.48
C ASP A 11 -29.95 41.11 -14.14
N VAL A 12 -29.42 41.72 -15.22
CA VAL A 12 -28.20 41.24 -15.91
C VAL A 12 -26.97 41.28 -14.99
N LYS A 13 -26.83 42.31 -14.15
CA LYS A 13 -25.74 42.38 -13.16
C LYS A 13 -25.85 41.33 -12.04
N LYS A 14 -27.07 40.96 -11.65
CA LYS A 14 -27.30 39.88 -10.66
C LYS A 14 -27.12 38.49 -11.27
N VAL A 15 -27.52 38.31 -12.53
CA VAL A 15 -27.34 37.04 -13.28
C VAL A 15 -25.87 36.80 -13.62
N SER A 16 -25.09 37.84 -13.99
CA SER A 16 -23.64 37.70 -14.19
C SER A 16 -22.88 37.38 -12.89
N LEU A 17 -23.35 37.88 -11.74
CA LEU A 17 -22.71 37.58 -10.45
C LEU A 17 -22.98 36.13 -10.01
N ILE A 18 -24.16 35.59 -10.33
CA ILE A 18 -24.55 34.20 -10.01
C ILE A 18 -23.85 33.20 -10.93
N ILE A 19 -23.63 33.52 -12.20
CA ILE A 19 -22.89 32.64 -13.14
C ILE A 19 -21.39 32.61 -12.82
N ALA A 20 -20.82 33.71 -12.29
CA ALA A 20 -19.43 33.75 -11.83
C ALA A 20 -19.20 32.98 -10.51
N THR A 21 -20.23 32.79 -9.68
CA THR A 21 -20.13 32.02 -8.43
C THR A 21 -20.43 30.53 -8.60
N LEU A 22 -21.05 30.10 -9.70
CA LEU A 22 -21.40 28.70 -9.96
C LEU A 22 -20.27 27.86 -10.59
N PHE A 23 -19.12 28.45 -10.94
CA PHE A 23 -17.96 27.72 -11.48
C PHE A 23 -16.86 27.39 -10.47
N VAL A 24 -17.06 27.67 -9.18
CA VAL A 24 -16.14 27.27 -8.10
C VAL A 24 -16.76 26.17 -7.23
N LEU A 25 -17.39 25.18 -7.86
CA LEU A 25 -17.37 23.83 -7.29
C LEU A 25 -16.03 23.22 -7.71
N GLN A 26 -14.94 23.72 -7.12
CA GLN A 26 -13.73 22.92 -7.04
C GLN A 26 -14.14 21.68 -6.26
N ALA A 27 -14.34 20.57 -6.98
CA ALA A 27 -14.24 19.26 -6.38
C ALA A 27 -12.99 19.30 -5.50
N SER A 28 -13.20 19.14 -4.20
CA SER A 28 -12.12 18.99 -3.24
C SER A 28 -11.43 17.67 -3.61
N ALA A 29 -10.58 17.71 -4.63
CA ALA A 29 -9.55 16.72 -4.84
C ALA A 29 -8.80 16.66 -3.51
N GLN A 30 -8.74 15.48 -2.89
CA GLN A 30 -8.07 15.33 -1.62
C GLN A 30 -6.59 15.63 -1.86
N GLN A 31 -6.18 16.86 -1.51
CA GLN A 31 -4.89 17.39 -1.90
C GLN A 31 -3.78 16.43 -1.47
N GLY A 32 -2.88 16.09 -2.39
CA GLY A 32 -1.79 15.16 -2.17
C GLY A 32 -2.08 13.67 -2.43
N PHE A 33 -3.31 13.26 -2.75
CA PHE A 33 -3.61 11.90 -3.21
C PHE A 33 -3.41 11.74 -4.73
N VAL A 34 -2.93 10.57 -5.13
CA VAL A 34 -2.87 10.19 -6.55
C VAL A 34 -4.25 9.70 -6.97
N GLU A 35 -4.84 10.33 -7.98
CA GLU A 35 -6.15 10.02 -8.52
C GLU A 35 -6.03 9.32 -9.88
N ARG A 36 -7.02 8.51 -10.25
CA ARG A 36 -7.16 7.99 -11.62
C ARG A 36 -8.24 8.77 -12.37
N ARG A 37 -7.91 9.30 -13.54
CA ARG A 37 -8.87 9.83 -14.51
C ARG A 37 -8.75 9.02 -15.79
N GLN A 38 -9.73 8.14 -16.03
CA GLN A 38 -9.69 7.17 -17.12
C GLN A 38 -8.39 6.35 -17.12
N HIS A 39 -7.53 6.52 -18.11
CA HIS A 39 -6.29 5.75 -18.30
C HIS A 39 -5.04 6.43 -17.71
N GLN A 40 -5.19 7.58 -17.05
CA GLN A 40 -4.08 8.42 -16.59
C GLN A 40 -4.18 8.71 -15.09
N PHE A 41 -3.03 8.69 -14.41
CA PHE A 41 -2.94 9.17 -13.02
C PHE A 41 -2.78 10.70 -12.97
N PHE A 42 -3.34 11.30 -11.92
CA PHE A 42 -3.23 12.73 -11.63
C PHE A 42 -2.80 12.93 -10.18
N LEU A 43 -2.02 13.98 -9.92
CA LEU A 43 -1.65 14.43 -8.59
C LEU A 43 -1.78 15.95 -8.56
N ASP A 44 -2.58 16.47 -7.62
CA ASP A 44 -2.85 17.90 -7.47
C ASP A 44 -3.25 18.59 -8.79
N GLY A 45 -4.14 17.92 -9.55
CA GLY A 45 -4.68 18.40 -10.82
C GLY A 45 -3.75 18.27 -12.02
N LYS A 46 -2.51 17.79 -11.86
CA LYS A 46 -1.54 17.60 -12.95
C LYS A 46 -1.39 16.13 -13.33
N PRO A 47 -1.14 15.80 -14.61
CA PRO A 47 -0.79 14.43 -15.00
C PRO A 47 0.40 13.91 -14.18
N TYR A 48 0.24 12.71 -13.62
CA TYR A 48 1.22 12.04 -12.79
C TYR A 48 1.74 10.80 -13.52
N TYR A 49 3.05 10.73 -13.73
CA TYR A 49 3.70 9.58 -14.38
C TYR A 49 4.45 8.76 -13.35
N TYR A 50 4.20 7.45 -13.36
CA TYR A 50 4.82 6.52 -12.44
C TYR A 50 6.27 6.25 -12.88
N ILE A 51 7.23 6.65 -12.04
CA ILE A 51 8.63 6.24 -12.12
C ILE A 51 8.98 5.67 -10.76
N GLY A 52 9.27 4.37 -10.70
CA GLY A 52 9.35 3.66 -9.43
C GLY A 52 10.21 2.41 -9.42
N THR A 53 10.44 1.89 -8.21
CA THR A 53 11.14 0.62 -7.97
C THR A 53 10.46 -0.18 -6.85
N ASN A 54 10.80 -1.47 -6.74
CA ASN A 54 10.43 -2.28 -5.58
C ASN A 54 11.43 -2.00 -4.44
N TYR A 55 10.90 -1.76 -3.25
CA TYR A 55 11.67 -1.44 -2.06
C TYR A 55 11.04 -2.10 -0.82
N TRP A 56 10.77 -3.40 -0.94
CA TRP A 56 9.99 -4.18 0.03
C TRP A 56 10.62 -4.22 1.43
N TYR A 57 11.94 -4.12 1.54
CA TYR A 57 12.68 -4.18 2.81
C TYR A 57 12.80 -2.82 3.51
N GLY A 58 12.29 -1.73 2.93
CA GLY A 58 12.46 -0.38 3.49
C GLY A 58 11.92 -0.24 4.92
N SER A 59 10.78 -0.89 5.21
CA SER A 59 10.18 -0.87 6.54
C SER A 59 11.04 -1.64 7.56
N VAL A 60 11.68 -2.72 7.12
CA VAL A 60 12.60 -3.51 7.95
C VAL A 60 13.85 -2.72 8.34
N LEU A 61 14.40 -1.90 7.44
CA LEU A 61 15.51 -1.00 7.78
C LEU A 61 15.13 0.02 8.87
N GLY A 62 13.86 0.44 8.90
CA GLY A 62 13.34 1.32 9.96
C GLY A 62 13.34 0.67 11.35
N LEU A 63 13.39 -0.67 11.43
CA LEU A 63 13.41 -1.44 12.69
C LEU A 63 14.82 -1.83 13.15
N GLU A 64 15.84 -1.64 12.31
CA GLU A 64 17.21 -1.98 12.67
C GLU A 64 17.73 -1.05 13.79
N LYS A 65 18.27 -1.67 14.84
CA LYS A 65 18.73 -0.98 16.06
C LYS A 65 20.03 -0.22 15.81
N ASP A 66 20.88 -0.77 14.96
CA ASP A 66 22.09 -0.08 14.51
C ASP A 66 21.71 1.06 13.54
N LYS A 67 21.89 2.30 13.97
CA LYS A 67 21.50 3.48 13.17
C LYS A 67 22.17 3.52 11.80
N SER A 68 23.42 3.09 11.71
CA SER A 68 24.21 3.11 10.47
C SER A 68 23.68 2.09 9.45
N ARG A 69 23.32 0.88 9.92
CA ARG A 69 22.73 -0.18 9.09
C ARG A 69 21.23 0.00 8.85
N GLY A 70 20.54 0.75 9.72
CA GLY A 70 19.11 1.04 9.67
C GLY A 70 18.78 2.40 9.06
N ILE A 71 18.34 3.36 9.89
CA ILE A 71 17.76 4.63 9.43
C ILE A 71 18.72 5.49 8.59
N GLU A 72 20.03 5.47 8.86
CA GLU A 72 21.00 6.24 8.05
C GLU A 72 21.19 5.63 6.68
N ARG A 73 21.24 4.29 6.59
CA ARG A 73 21.23 3.56 5.32
C ARG A 73 19.94 3.83 4.55
N LEU A 74 18.79 3.73 5.21
CA LEU A 74 17.48 4.04 4.61
C LEU A 74 17.48 5.44 3.98
N ARG A 75 17.92 6.46 4.72
CA ARG A 75 18.01 7.84 4.21
C ARG A 75 18.91 7.95 2.99
N LYS A 76 20.12 7.36 3.04
CA LYS A 76 21.06 7.35 1.90
C LYS A 76 20.47 6.67 0.67
N GLU A 77 19.80 5.53 0.85
CA GLU A 77 19.14 4.81 -0.25
C GLU A 77 18.01 5.65 -0.85
N LEU A 78 17.16 6.28 -0.02
CA LEU A 78 16.09 7.16 -0.50
C LEU A 78 16.63 8.43 -1.19
N ASP A 79 17.71 9.03 -0.68
CA ASP A 79 18.36 10.18 -1.32
C ASP A 79 18.93 9.82 -2.69
N PHE A 80 19.58 8.66 -2.79
CA PHE A 80 20.07 8.14 -4.05
C PHE A 80 18.93 7.94 -5.05
N LEU A 81 17.86 7.22 -4.67
CA LEU A 81 16.71 6.97 -5.53
C LEU A 81 16.05 8.29 -5.98
N ASN A 82 15.91 9.25 -5.07
CA ASN A 82 15.36 10.55 -5.37
C ASN A 82 16.21 11.32 -6.40
N ALA A 83 17.54 11.27 -6.27
CA ALA A 83 18.47 11.88 -7.21
C ALA A 83 18.42 11.23 -8.61
N GLN A 84 18.05 9.95 -8.69
CA GLN A 84 17.80 9.25 -9.96
C GLN A 84 16.38 9.50 -10.54
N GLY A 85 15.58 10.37 -9.91
CA GLY A 85 14.22 10.68 -10.37
C GLY A 85 13.16 9.63 -10.01
N ILE A 86 13.49 8.64 -9.19
CA ILE A 86 12.52 7.67 -8.68
C ILE A 86 11.57 8.37 -7.69
N LYS A 87 10.27 8.32 -7.96
CA LYS A 87 9.24 8.99 -7.14
C LYS A 87 8.21 8.03 -6.54
N ASN A 88 8.24 6.75 -6.90
CA ASN A 88 7.32 5.75 -6.38
C ASN A 88 8.06 4.53 -5.86
N LEU A 89 7.72 4.07 -4.66
CA LEU A 89 8.26 2.83 -4.11
C LEU A 89 7.14 1.83 -3.87
N ARG A 90 7.28 0.61 -4.38
CA ARG A 90 6.41 -0.51 -4.01
C ARG A 90 7.01 -1.22 -2.79
N VAL A 91 6.30 -1.15 -1.66
CA VAL A 91 6.82 -1.51 -0.33
C VAL A 91 5.90 -2.51 0.35
N MET A 92 6.46 -3.31 1.26
CA MET A 92 5.72 -4.33 1.99
C MET A 92 5.12 -3.73 3.27
N ALA A 93 3.83 -3.96 3.51
CA ALA A 93 3.16 -3.52 4.74
C ALA A 93 3.65 -4.29 5.98
N GLY A 94 3.92 -5.59 5.81
CA GLY A 94 4.36 -6.49 6.85
C GLY A 94 4.46 -7.93 6.36
N ALA A 95 5.05 -8.79 7.19
CA ALA A 95 5.17 -10.23 6.97
C ALA A 95 4.33 -11.03 7.98
N GLU A 96 4.05 -12.30 7.66
CA GLU A 96 3.19 -13.20 8.44
C GLU A 96 3.95 -14.42 9.01
N GLY A 97 3.68 -14.69 10.29
CA GLY A 97 4.17 -15.86 11.03
C GLY A 97 5.67 -15.87 11.33
N ALA A 98 6.19 -17.03 11.76
CA ALA A 98 7.61 -17.24 12.03
C ALA A 98 8.13 -18.60 11.51
N GLY A 99 9.45 -18.68 11.28
CA GLY A 99 10.15 -19.89 10.84
C GLY A 99 10.24 -20.05 9.32
N LEU A 100 10.62 -21.24 8.85
CA LEU A 100 10.71 -21.53 7.41
C LEU A 100 9.35 -21.84 6.78
N ILE A 101 9.20 -21.49 5.50
CA ILE A 101 8.08 -21.90 4.63
C ILE A 101 8.69 -22.36 3.31
N GLN A 102 8.32 -23.54 2.79
CA GLN A 102 8.93 -24.12 1.58
C GLN A 102 10.48 -24.15 1.62
N GLY A 103 11.08 -24.30 2.80
CA GLY A 103 12.54 -24.22 3.00
C GLY A 103 13.16 -22.82 2.86
N VAL A 104 12.35 -21.75 2.79
CA VAL A 104 12.79 -20.36 2.66
C VAL A 104 12.63 -19.63 4.00
N GLU A 105 13.66 -18.86 4.36
CA GLU A 105 13.61 -17.94 5.48
C GLU A 105 12.80 -16.70 5.10
N ARG A 106 11.76 -16.42 5.89
CA ARG A 106 10.91 -15.26 5.65
C ARG A 106 11.56 -13.99 6.19
N VAL A 107 11.28 -12.86 5.53
CA VAL A 107 11.61 -11.54 6.05
C VAL A 107 10.92 -11.32 7.40
N GLY A 108 11.59 -10.63 8.32
CA GLY A 108 11.05 -10.32 9.63
C GLY A 108 11.60 -9.03 10.24
N PRO A 109 11.09 -8.64 11.42
CA PRO A 109 10.04 -9.32 12.18
C PRO A 109 8.64 -9.24 11.52
N PRO A 110 7.72 -10.19 11.80
CA PRO A 110 6.39 -10.21 11.19
C PRO A 110 5.43 -9.22 11.85
N VAL A 111 4.55 -8.61 11.06
CA VAL A 111 3.43 -7.80 11.59
C VAL A 111 2.40 -8.69 12.27
N GLN A 112 2.12 -9.87 11.69
CA GLN A 112 1.18 -10.83 12.26
C GLN A 112 1.94 -12.07 12.71
N THR A 113 2.25 -12.15 14.00
CA THR A 113 3.09 -13.21 14.57
C THR A 113 2.39 -14.56 14.59
N GLU A 114 1.08 -14.56 14.85
CA GLU A 114 0.18 -15.71 14.87
C GLU A 114 -1.20 -15.30 14.33
N LYS A 115 -2.07 -16.27 14.05
CA LYS A 115 -3.43 -16.03 13.60
C LYS A 115 -4.14 -14.99 14.49
N GLY A 116 -4.44 -13.82 13.93
CA GLY A 116 -5.12 -12.73 14.63
C GLY A 116 -4.30 -11.99 15.70
N LYS A 117 -3.01 -12.31 15.90
CA LYS A 117 -2.12 -11.59 16.82
C LYS A 117 -1.17 -10.69 16.04
N PHE A 118 -1.20 -9.40 16.35
CA PHE A 118 -0.42 -8.39 15.64
C PHE A 118 0.60 -7.72 16.56
N ASP A 119 1.79 -7.42 16.01
CA ASP A 119 2.84 -6.66 16.67
C ASP A 119 2.87 -5.21 16.14
N ALA A 120 2.36 -4.29 16.96
CA ALA A 120 2.31 -2.87 16.63
C ALA A 120 3.70 -2.24 16.46
N GLN A 121 4.74 -2.80 17.09
CA GLN A 121 6.09 -2.23 17.05
C GLN A 121 6.73 -2.40 15.68
N VAL A 122 6.40 -3.47 14.96
CA VAL A 122 6.90 -3.71 13.60
C VAL A 122 6.42 -2.64 12.63
N LEU A 123 5.21 -2.10 12.84
CA LEU A 123 4.67 -1.02 12.01
C LEU A 123 5.41 0.32 12.20
N ASN A 124 6.19 0.51 13.28
CA ASN A 124 7.05 1.68 13.42
C ASN A 124 8.06 1.78 12.26
N GLY A 125 8.50 0.65 11.71
CA GLY A 125 9.38 0.62 10.55
C GLY A 125 8.71 1.17 9.29
N LEU A 126 7.44 0.82 9.07
CA LEU A 126 6.64 1.36 7.98
C LEU A 126 6.39 2.86 8.16
N ASP A 127 6.14 3.32 9.38
CA ASP A 127 5.98 4.75 9.67
C ASP A 127 7.24 5.55 9.32
N ILE A 128 8.40 5.07 9.77
CA ILE A 128 9.69 5.71 9.50
C ILE A 128 9.93 5.77 7.98
N LEU A 129 9.67 4.68 7.26
CA LEU A 129 9.79 4.65 5.81
C LEU A 129 8.90 5.70 5.14
N LEU A 130 7.59 5.72 5.47
CA LEU A 130 6.64 6.64 4.85
C LEU A 130 6.94 8.10 5.18
N GLU A 131 7.37 8.40 6.41
CA GLU A 131 7.80 9.73 6.83
C GLU A 131 9.06 10.19 6.07
N GLU A 132 10.05 9.31 5.90
CA GLU A 132 11.26 9.63 5.12
C GLU A 132 10.99 9.74 3.61
N MET A 133 10.05 8.96 3.07
CA MET A 133 9.57 9.09 1.70
C MET A 133 8.86 10.43 1.47
N LYS A 134 8.02 10.84 2.42
CA LYS A 134 7.28 12.12 2.38
C LYS A 134 8.24 13.31 2.26
N LYS A 135 9.33 13.32 3.03
CA LYS A 135 10.37 14.37 2.97
C LYS A 135 10.99 14.55 1.58
N ARG A 136 10.90 13.54 0.72
CA ARG A 136 11.45 13.50 -0.65
C ARG A 136 10.37 13.60 -1.73
N ASN A 137 9.12 13.86 -1.33
CA ASN A 137 7.94 13.88 -2.21
C ASN A 137 7.76 12.57 -2.99
N MET A 138 8.07 11.43 -2.35
CA MET A 138 7.82 10.10 -2.91
C MET A 138 6.42 9.59 -2.54
N LYS A 139 5.88 8.68 -3.35
CA LYS A 139 4.61 7.97 -3.11
C LYS A 139 4.86 6.47 -2.93
N ALA A 140 3.99 5.80 -2.19
CA ALA A 140 4.11 4.39 -1.88
C ALA A 140 3.00 3.58 -2.54
N ILE A 141 3.35 2.40 -3.06
CA ILE A 141 2.41 1.31 -3.32
C ILE A 141 2.53 0.31 -2.15
N VAL A 142 1.50 0.37 -1.32
CA VAL A 142 1.05 -0.51 -0.23
C VAL A 142 0.73 -1.97 -0.59
N PHE A 143 1.62 -2.98 -0.56
CA PHE A 143 1.15 -4.38 -0.66
C PHE A 143 1.07 -5.06 0.71
N PHE A 144 -0.06 -5.73 0.97
CA PHE A 144 -0.46 -6.20 2.30
C PHE A 144 -0.23 -7.67 2.57
N SER A 145 0.06 -8.46 1.53
CA SER A 145 0.48 -9.85 1.67
C SER A 145 1.09 -10.32 0.34
N ASN A 146 1.29 -11.63 0.19
CA ASN A 146 2.10 -12.20 -0.86
C ASN A 146 1.62 -13.59 -1.27
N ASN A 147 1.79 -13.94 -2.55
CA ASN A 147 1.60 -15.32 -3.00
C ASN A 147 2.78 -16.23 -2.59
N TRP A 148 3.95 -15.63 -2.37
CA TRP A 148 5.19 -16.33 -2.12
C TRP A 148 5.52 -16.43 -0.63
N GLU A 149 6.34 -17.42 -0.32
CA GLU A 149 6.72 -17.87 1.01
C GLU A 149 7.64 -16.90 1.77
N TRP A 150 8.40 -16.06 1.06
CA TRP A 150 9.47 -15.23 1.64
C TRP A 150 8.97 -14.14 2.60
N SER A 151 7.67 -13.89 2.69
CA SER A 151 7.09 -13.00 3.70
C SER A 151 6.03 -13.66 4.55
N GLY A 152 5.90 -14.99 4.51
CA GLY A 152 4.69 -15.65 5.02
C GLY A 152 3.68 -15.85 3.89
N GLY A 153 2.93 -14.79 3.61
CA GLY A 153 1.98 -14.73 2.52
C GLY A 153 0.77 -15.63 2.71
N PHE A 154 0.07 -15.91 1.62
CA PHE A 154 -1.17 -16.68 1.61
C PHE A 154 -1.01 -18.13 2.08
N LEU A 155 0.17 -18.74 1.94
CA LEU A 155 0.47 -20.03 2.57
C LEU A 155 0.32 -19.98 4.09
N GLN A 156 0.71 -18.87 4.72
CA GLN A 156 0.61 -18.73 6.17
C GLN A 156 -0.87 -18.66 6.62
N TYR A 157 -1.73 -17.98 5.86
CA TYR A 157 -3.17 -17.96 6.10
C TYR A 157 -3.83 -19.33 5.88
N LEU A 158 -3.42 -20.06 4.84
CA LEU A 158 -3.89 -21.43 4.58
C LEU A 158 -3.51 -22.38 5.72
N ARG A 159 -2.28 -22.28 6.22
CA ARG A 159 -1.81 -23.05 7.39
C ARG A 159 -2.62 -22.73 8.64
N TRP A 160 -2.82 -21.45 8.97
CA TRP A 160 -3.60 -21.03 10.15
C TRP A 160 -5.07 -21.46 10.12
N ASN A 161 -5.57 -21.79 8.93
CA ASN A 161 -6.93 -22.27 8.71
C ASN A 161 -7.00 -23.77 8.40
N ASN A 162 -5.90 -24.51 8.58
CA ASN A 162 -5.81 -25.95 8.37
C ASN A 162 -6.24 -26.41 6.95
N VAL A 163 -6.04 -25.55 5.94
CA VAL A 163 -6.38 -25.86 4.53
C VAL A 163 -5.27 -26.65 3.84
N ILE A 164 -4.05 -26.51 4.33
CA ILE A 164 -2.88 -27.28 3.91
C ILE A 164 -2.26 -27.95 5.12
N ASP A 165 -1.67 -29.13 4.93
CA ASP A 165 -0.93 -29.82 5.98
C ASP A 165 0.46 -29.18 6.22
N GLU A 166 1.05 -29.48 7.38
CA GLU A 166 2.38 -28.95 7.76
C GLU A 166 3.49 -29.33 6.78
N LYS A 167 3.38 -30.50 6.14
CA LYS A 167 4.37 -30.96 5.16
C LYS A 167 4.34 -30.09 3.91
N SER A 168 3.16 -29.83 3.37
CA SER A 168 2.90 -28.95 2.24
C SER A 168 3.24 -27.50 2.55
N PHE A 169 3.21 -27.09 3.82
CA PHE A 169 3.67 -25.77 4.24
C PHE A 169 5.20 -25.66 4.35
N ARG A 170 5.88 -26.67 4.91
CA ARG A 170 7.31 -26.61 5.24
C ARG A 170 8.23 -27.09 4.12
N ASP A 171 7.89 -28.22 3.52
CA ASP A 171 8.77 -28.88 2.55
C ASP A 171 8.82 -28.09 1.27
N LYS A 172 10.01 -27.90 0.73
CA LYS A 172 10.19 -27.30 -0.58
C LYS A 172 9.48 -28.13 -1.64
N SER A 173 8.45 -27.55 -2.25
CA SER A 173 7.67 -28.17 -3.31
C SER A 173 8.15 -27.71 -4.69
N THR A 174 7.68 -28.39 -5.74
CA THR A 174 7.79 -27.88 -7.11
C THR A 174 6.95 -26.61 -7.25
N TRP A 175 7.24 -25.80 -8.27
CA TRP A 175 6.47 -24.59 -8.54
C TRP A 175 4.98 -24.90 -8.79
N ASP A 176 4.66 -25.95 -9.54
CA ASP A 176 3.27 -26.33 -9.82
C ASP A 176 2.51 -26.68 -8.55
N LYS A 177 3.10 -27.48 -7.66
CA LYS A 177 2.47 -27.82 -6.38
C LYS A 177 2.30 -26.59 -5.50
N LEU A 178 3.32 -25.73 -5.43
CA LEU A 178 3.25 -24.49 -4.65
C LEU A 178 2.15 -23.56 -5.18
N ARG A 179 2.06 -23.38 -6.50
CA ARG A 179 0.99 -22.61 -7.16
C ARG A 179 -0.37 -23.17 -6.78
N ASP A 180 -0.56 -24.47 -6.91
CA ASP A 180 -1.85 -25.13 -6.66
C ASP A 180 -2.25 -25.01 -5.19
N ASP A 181 -1.30 -25.18 -4.26
CA ASP A 181 -1.54 -24.99 -2.83
C ASP A 181 -1.87 -23.53 -2.48
N VAL A 182 -1.08 -22.55 -2.95
CA VAL A 182 -1.33 -21.11 -2.72
C VAL A 182 -2.68 -20.68 -3.30
N SER A 183 -3.06 -21.21 -4.46
CA SER A 183 -4.31 -20.83 -5.14
C SER A 183 -5.57 -21.11 -4.30
N LYS A 184 -5.50 -22.06 -3.36
CA LYS A 184 -6.59 -22.38 -2.43
C LYS A 184 -6.99 -21.19 -1.56
N PHE A 185 -6.11 -20.21 -1.37
CA PHE A 185 -6.41 -18.99 -0.60
C PHE A 185 -7.62 -18.25 -1.18
N TYR A 186 -7.70 -18.16 -2.51
CA TYR A 186 -8.72 -17.37 -3.18
C TYR A 186 -10.15 -17.93 -3.01
N THR A 187 -10.28 -19.22 -2.67
CA THR A 187 -11.54 -19.90 -2.37
C THR A 187 -11.74 -20.18 -0.87
N CYS A 188 -10.77 -19.85 -0.02
CA CYS A 188 -10.86 -20.06 1.44
C CYS A 188 -11.43 -18.81 2.12
N GLU A 189 -12.72 -18.80 2.45
CA GLU A 189 -13.35 -17.66 3.15
C GLU A 189 -12.70 -17.33 4.51
N PRO A 190 -12.45 -18.31 5.41
CA PRO A 190 -11.78 -18.01 6.68
C PRO A 190 -10.38 -17.41 6.51
N CYS A 191 -9.66 -17.81 5.46
CA CYS A 191 -8.33 -17.27 5.15
C CYS A 191 -8.42 -15.80 4.71
N LYS A 192 -9.42 -15.47 3.87
CA LYS A 192 -9.66 -14.09 3.43
C LYS A 192 -10.11 -13.21 4.58
N GLU A 193 -10.97 -13.70 5.47
CA GLU A 193 -11.37 -12.98 6.68
C GLU A 193 -10.18 -12.65 7.58
N ASP A 194 -9.27 -13.61 7.81
CA ASP A 194 -8.06 -13.36 8.60
C ASP A 194 -7.10 -12.38 7.92
N TYR A 195 -6.97 -12.46 6.60
CA TYR A 195 -6.19 -11.49 5.83
C TYR A 195 -6.77 -10.08 5.93
N LEU A 196 -8.10 -9.94 5.85
CA LEU A 196 -8.77 -8.64 5.99
C LEU A 196 -8.56 -8.05 7.39
N LYS A 197 -8.49 -8.86 8.45
CA LYS A 197 -8.11 -8.36 9.79
C LYS A 197 -6.73 -7.71 9.80
N GLN A 198 -5.75 -8.27 9.08
CA GLN A 198 -4.42 -7.65 8.93
C GLN A 198 -4.51 -6.34 8.15
N VAL A 199 -5.25 -6.33 7.03
CA VAL A 199 -5.45 -5.14 6.21
C VAL A 199 -6.05 -4.02 7.05
N ASP A 200 -7.12 -4.30 7.79
CA ASP A 200 -7.80 -3.34 8.65
C ASP A 200 -6.90 -2.86 9.79
N TYR A 201 -6.12 -3.77 10.40
CA TYR A 201 -5.16 -3.43 11.43
C TYR A 201 -4.12 -2.42 10.94
N ILE A 202 -3.61 -2.60 9.71
CA ILE A 202 -2.60 -1.71 9.14
C ILE A 202 -3.22 -0.39 8.66
N LEU A 203 -4.38 -0.44 7.98
CA LEU A 203 -5.05 0.76 7.46
C LEU A 203 -5.62 1.66 8.57
N SER A 204 -5.98 1.09 9.72
CA SER A 204 -6.46 1.86 10.87
C SER A 204 -5.34 2.51 11.69
N ARG A 205 -4.06 2.22 11.37
CA ARG A 205 -2.92 2.81 12.06
C ARG A 205 -2.91 4.33 11.93
N LYS A 206 -2.64 5.00 13.04
CA LYS A 206 -2.39 6.44 13.11
C LYS A 206 -1.11 6.68 13.90
N ASN A 207 -0.33 7.65 13.45
CA ASN A 207 0.99 8.00 13.95
C ASN A 207 0.95 9.38 14.59
#